data_AF-A0A656GKC8-F1
#
_entry.id   AF-A0A656GKC8-F1
#
_cell.length_a   1.000
_cell.length_b   1.000
_cell.length_c   1.000
_cell.angle_alpha   90.00
_cell.angle_beta   90.00
_cell.angle_gamma   90.00
#
_symmetry.space_group_name_H-M   'P 1'
#
loop_
_entity.id
_entity.type
_entity.pdbx_description
1 polymer ?
#
loop_
_entity_poly.entity_id
_entity_poly.type
_entity_poly.pdbx_seq_one_letter_code
_entity_poly.pdbx_strand_id
1 'polypeptide(L)'
;ELEQQLAAIWADVLKVEQVGRSDNFFELGGHSLLATQVISRIRQQLDVELSLRDLFEARDLAAFAQAAGNGQGNAAPRFIKADRSQPLGLS
;
A
#
# COMPACT_ATOMS: atom_id res chain seq x y z
N GLU A 1 15.71 -7.89 -2.31
CA GLU A 1 14.88 -8.78 -1.46
C GLU A 1 13.50 -8.22 -1.18
N LEU A 2 13.34 -7.00 -0.67
CA LEU A 2 12.02 -6.39 -0.45
C LEU A 2 11.20 -6.26 -1.75
N GLU A 3 11.82 -5.81 -2.85
CA GLU A 3 11.18 -5.73 -4.17
C GLU A 3 10.55 -7.08 -4.59
N GLN A 4 11.23 -8.21 -4.35
CA GLN A 4 10.74 -9.53 -4.73
C GLN A 4 9.53 -9.96 -3.88
N GLN A 5 9.53 -9.63 -2.59
CA GLN A 5 8.41 -9.93 -1.70
C GLN A 5 7.19 -9.07 -2.06
N LEU A 6 7.40 -7.79 -2.38
CA LEU A 6 6.35 -6.91 -2.87
C LEU A 6 5.81 -7.37 -4.24
N ALA A 7 6.69 -7.78 -5.16
CA ALA A 7 6.31 -8.36 -6.46
C ALA A 7 5.40 -9.58 -6.28
N ALA A 8 5.74 -10.48 -5.35
CA ALA A 8 4.94 -11.67 -5.08
C ALA A 8 3.54 -11.32 -4.53
N ILE A 9 3.45 -10.33 -3.65
CA ILE A 9 2.15 -9.85 -3.14
C ILE A 9 1.33 -9.23 -4.26
N TRP A 10 1.93 -8.42 -5.12
CA TRP A 10 1.25 -7.82 -6.26
C TRP A 10 0.77 -8.89 -7.25
N ALA A 11 1.62 -9.87 -7.58
CA ALA A 11 1.27 -10.97 -8.47
C ALA A 11 0.05 -11.74 -7.98
N ASP A 12 -0.02 -12.09 -6.68
CA ASP A 12 -1.18 -12.79 -6.14
C ASP A 12 -2.46 -11.94 -6.11
N VAL A 13 -2.35 -10.63 -5.83
CA VAL A 13 -3.53 -9.75 -5.79
C VAL A 13 -4.05 -9.43 -7.19
N LEU A 14 -3.14 -9.12 -8.13
CA LEU A 14 -3.45 -8.78 -9.51
C LEU A 14 -3.76 -10.00 -10.38
N LYS A 15 -3.48 -11.22 -9.89
CA LYS A 15 -3.64 -12.49 -10.61
C LYS A 15 -2.85 -12.52 -11.93
N VAL A 16 -1.59 -12.07 -11.86
CA VAL A 16 -0.62 -12.12 -12.96
C VAL A 16 0.51 -13.10 -12.63
N GLU A 17 1.17 -13.66 -13.64
CA GLU A 17 2.25 -14.65 -13.44
C GLU A 17 3.48 -14.05 -12.74
N GLN A 18 3.90 -12.85 -13.15
CA GLN A 18 5.08 -12.18 -12.62
C GLN A 18 4.91 -10.66 -12.65
N VAL A 19 5.51 -10.00 -11.66
CA VAL A 19 5.64 -8.54 -11.60
C VAL A 19 7.12 -8.20 -11.59
N GLY A 20 7.54 -7.38 -12.56
CA GLY A 20 8.88 -6.82 -12.66
C GLY A 20 9.07 -5.57 -11.79
N ARG A 21 10.34 -5.24 -11.51
CA ARG A 21 10.69 -4.04 -10.72
C ARG A 21 10.27 -2.72 -11.35
N SER A 22 10.07 -2.69 -12.67
CA SER A 22 9.70 -1.51 -13.44
C SER A 22 8.20 -1.46 -13.78
N ASP A 23 7.43 -2.44 -13.30
CA ASP A 23 6.01 -2.50 -13.60
C ASP A 23 5.23 -1.54 -12.70
N ASN A 24 4.24 -0.90 -13.30
CA ASN A 24 3.31 -0.02 -12.59
C ASN A 24 2.08 -0.82 -12.14
N PHE A 25 1.69 -0.65 -10.87
CA PHE A 25 0.54 -1.35 -10.28
C PHE A 25 -0.76 -1.13 -11.06
N PHE A 26 -1.01 0.11 -11.51
CA PHE A 26 -2.24 0.49 -12.18
C PHE A 26 -2.26 0.08 -13.65
N GLU A 27 -1.09 0.07 -14.32
CA GLU A 27 -0.97 -0.45 -15.69
C GLU A 27 -1.19 -1.96 -15.76
N LEU A 28 -0.86 -2.69 -14.69
CA LEU A 28 -1.17 -4.12 -14.53
C LEU A 28 -2.64 -4.41 -14.18
N GLY A 29 -3.51 -3.40 -14.16
CA GLY A 29 -4.94 -3.54 -13.84
C GLY A 29 -5.29 -3.34 -12.35
N GLY A 30 -4.34 -2.83 -11.55
CA GLY A 30 -4.57 -2.48 -10.16
C GLY A 30 -5.54 -1.31 -9.98
N HIS A 31 -6.34 -1.37 -8.91
CA HIS A 31 -7.30 -0.31 -8.55
C HIS A 31 -7.47 -0.22 -7.03
N SER A 32 -8.27 0.74 -6.54
CA SER A 32 -8.35 1.12 -5.12
C SER A 32 -8.61 -0.03 -4.14
N LEU A 33 -9.45 -1.00 -4.51
CA LEU A 33 -9.74 -2.18 -3.68
C LEU A 33 -8.52 -3.12 -3.63
N LEU A 34 -7.91 -3.43 -4.77
CA LEU A 34 -6.70 -4.26 -4.83
C LEU A 34 -5.53 -3.58 -4.12
N ALA A 35 -5.38 -2.27 -4.28
CA ALA A 35 -4.38 -1.47 -3.58
C ALA A 35 -4.54 -1.60 -2.07
N THR A 36 -5.77 -1.51 -1.55
CA THR A 36 -6.05 -1.70 -0.12
C THR A 36 -5.69 -3.11 0.35
N GLN A 37 -6.00 -4.13 -0.45
CA GLN A 37 -5.62 -5.52 -0.16
C GLN A 37 -4.09 -5.71 -0.14
N VAL A 38 -3.37 -5.14 -1.10
CA VAL A 38 -1.90 -5.14 -1.15
C VAL A 38 -1.32 -4.53 0.11
N ILE A 39 -1.74 -3.31 0.47
CA ILE A 39 -1.24 -2.62 1.67
C ILE A 39 -1.52 -3.43 2.94
N SER A 40 -2.72 -4.02 3.06
CA SER A 40 -3.06 -4.87 4.18
C SER A 40 -2.14 -6.09 4.27
N ARG A 41 -1.82 -6.75 3.15
CA ARG A 41 -0.97 -7.95 3.12
C ARG A 41 0.49 -7.62 3.40
N ILE A 42 1.00 -6.51 2.86
CA ILE A 42 2.35 -6.03 3.15
C ILE A 42 2.54 -5.82 4.65
N ARG A 43 1.59 -5.15 5.31
CA ARG A 43 1.65 -4.92 6.76
C ARG A 43 1.60 -6.21 7.57
N GLN A 44 0.82 -7.20 7.12
CA GLN A 44 0.69 -8.49 7.81
C GLN A 44 1.89 -9.42 7.60
N GLN A 45 2.53 -9.38 6.43
CA GLN A 45 3.57 -10.34 6.05
C GLN A 45 4.99 -9.79 6.22
N LEU A 46 5.18 -8.49 6.01
CA LEU A 46 6.51 -7.86 5.89
C LEU A 46 6.82 -6.92 7.05
N ASP A 47 5.83 -6.58 7.90
CA ASP A 47 5.95 -5.59 8.97
C ASP A 47 6.48 -4.22 8.48
N VAL A 48 6.16 -3.88 7.22
CA VAL A 48 6.57 -2.63 6.58
C VAL A 48 5.42 -1.62 6.58
N GLU A 49 5.72 -0.39 6.99
CA GLU A 49 4.81 0.75 6.93
C GLU A 49 4.81 1.37 5.52
N LEU A 50 4.02 0.80 4.61
CA LEU A 50 3.67 1.40 3.32
C LEU A 50 2.21 1.84 3.33
N SER A 51 1.93 2.98 2.70
CA SER A 51 0.58 3.54 2.60
C SER A 51 0.03 3.46 1.17
N LEU A 52 -1.30 3.64 1.05
CA LEU A 52 -1.94 3.81 -0.25
C LEU A 52 -1.36 5.00 -1.02
N ARG A 53 -1.02 6.09 -0.32
CA ARG A 53 -0.39 7.27 -0.93
C ARG A 53 0.91 6.89 -1.62
N ASP A 54 1.78 6.13 -0.95
CA ASP A 54 3.07 5.72 -1.49
C ASP A 54 2.89 4.88 -2.77
N LEU A 55 1.85 4.04 -2.81
CA LEU A 55 1.50 3.26 -4.00
C LEU A 55 1.05 4.15 -5.16
N PHE A 56 0.25 5.19 -4.90
CA PHE A 56 -0.23 6.13 -5.91
C PHE A 56 0.88 7.07 -6.42
N GLU A 57 1.83 7.44 -5.55
CA GLU A 57 2.95 8.31 -5.91
C GLU A 57 4.10 7.54 -6.59
N ALA A 58 4.18 6.22 -6.38
CA ALA A 58 5.17 5.37 -7.02
C ALA A 58 4.89 5.14 -8.51
N ARG A 59 5.91 5.38 -9.34
CA ARG A 59 5.91 5.10 -10.78
C ARG A 59 5.98 3.61 -11.12
N ASP A 60 6.67 2.83 -10.29
CA ASP A 60 6.93 1.42 -10.48
C ASP A 60 7.18 0.73 -9.13
N LEU A 61 7.25 -0.61 -9.14
CA LEU A 61 7.51 -1.42 -7.95
C LEU A 61 8.81 -1.03 -7.22
N ALA A 62 9.87 -0.68 -7.96
CA ALA A 62 11.13 -0.26 -7.36
C ALA A 62 10.96 1.05 -6.58
N ALA A 63 10.29 2.06 -7.15
CA ALA A 63 9.99 3.31 -6.47
C ALA A 63 9.12 3.08 -5.22
N PHE A 64 8.14 2.18 -5.31
CA PHE A 64 7.30 1.81 -4.17
C PHE A 64 8.12 1.12 -3.07
N ALA A 65 9.06 0.23 -3.42
CA ALA A 65 9.95 -0.41 -2.47
C ALA A 65 10.91 0.59 -1.78
N GLN A 66 11.34 1.65 -2.48
CA GLN A 66 12.16 2.71 -1.90
C GLN A 66 11.40 3.52 -0.84
N ALA A 67 10.08 3.71 -1.01
CA ALA A 67 9.25 4.41 -0.03
C ALA A 67 9.27 3.71 1.36
N ALA A 68 9.41 2.39 1.39
CA ALA A 68 9.53 1.61 2.62
C ALA A 68 10.81 1.93 3.43
N GLY A 69 11.91 2.28 2.76
CA GLY A 69 13.17 2.64 3.40
C GLY A 69 13.20 4.07 3.94
N ASN A 70 12.32 4.94 3.43
CA ASN A 70 12.25 6.36 3.77
C ASN A 70 11.23 6.66 4.88
N GLY A 71 10.79 5.62 5.63
CA GLY A 71 9.71 5.64 6.63
C GLY A 71 9.91 6.50 7.88
N GLN A 72 10.44 7.71 7.74
CA GLN A 72 10.33 8.81 8.70
C GLN A 72 9.73 10.02 7.97
N GLY A 73 8.41 10.08 7.76
CA GLY A 73 7.86 11.33 7.23
C GLY A 73 6.40 11.40 6.81
N ASN A 74 5.66 10.31 6.69
CA ASN A 74 4.24 10.43 6.41
C ASN A 74 3.45 9.32 7.09
N ALA A 75 3.36 9.42 8.41
CA ALA A 75 2.26 8.79 9.12
C ALA A 75 0.97 9.29 8.45
N ALA A 76 0.39 8.47 7.58
CA ALA A 76 -1.02 8.60 7.23
C ALA A 76 -1.75 8.85 8.55
N PRO A 77 -2.66 9.85 8.63
CA PRO A 77 -3.28 10.21 9.89
C PRO A 77 -3.79 8.90 10.48
N ARG A 78 -3.30 8.54 11.67
CA ARG A 78 -3.78 7.36 12.37
C ARG A 78 -5.29 7.54 12.40
N PHE A 79 -6.02 6.77 11.60
CA PHE A 79 -7.48 6.77 11.64
C PHE A 79 -7.82 6.14 12.98
N ILE A 80 -7.77 6.96 14.02
CA ILE A 80 -8.34 6.64 15.31
C ILE A 80 -9.80 6.38 14.99
N LYS A 81 -10.31 5.18 15.30
CA LYS A 81 -11.75 4.92 15.22
C LYS A 81 -12.43 6.09 15.93
N ALA A 82 -13.22 6.86 15.20
CA ALA A 82 -14.05 7.89 15.81
C ALA A 82 -14.91 7.19 16.86
N ASP A 83 -14.79 7.63 18.12
CA ASP A 83 -15.60 7.12 19.20
C ASP A 83 -17.05 7.53 18.92
N ARG A 84 -17.88 6.56 18.56
CA ARG A 84 -19.30 6.76 18.22
C ARG A 84 -20.15 7.15 19.44
N SER A 85 -19.55 7.29 20.62
CA SER A 85 -20.24 7.56 21.89
C SER A 85 -20.38 9.04 22.19
N GLN A 86 -19.81 9.95 21.39
CA GLN A 86 -20.01 11.38 21.57
C GLN A 86 -21.21 11.90 20.75
N PRO A 87 -22.15 12.62 21.37
CA PRO A 87 -23.28 13.20 20.67
C PRO A 87 -22.81 14.26 19.67
N LEU A 88 -23.31 14.17 18.44
CA LEU A 88 -23.09 15.17 17.39
C LEU A 88 -23.70 16.50 17.85
N GLY A 89 -22.84 17.48 18.13
CA GLY A 89 -23.27 18.87 18.36
C GLY A 89 -23.78 19.45 17.05
N LEU A 90 -25.08 19.35 16.82
CA LEU A 90 -25.77 20.11 15.78
C LEU A 90 -26.04 21.50 16.36
N SER A 91 -25.30 22.51 15.87
CA SER A 91 -25.67 23.92 16.02
C SER A 91 -26.70 24.31 14.98
#